data_AF-A0A531MM19-F1
#
_entry.id   AF-A0A531MM19-F1
#
_cell.length_a   1.000
_cell.length_b   1.000
_cell.length_c   1.000
_cell.angle_alpha   90.00
_cell.angle_beta   90.00
_cell.angle_gamma   90.00
#
_symmetry.space_group_name_H-M   'P 1'
#
loop_
_entity.id
_entity.type
_entity.pdbx_description
1 polymer ?
#
loop_
_entity_poly.entity_id
_entity_poly.type
_entity_poly.pdbx_seq_one_letter_code
_entity_poly.pdbx_strand_id
1 'polypeptide(L)'
;MARTVADFGLTCGTLPTGTHNAITDVPGVRVGHCTLRDGDINTGVTAILPHGGNLFRKKVTAASHVINGFGKTIGLMQVQELGAIETPVLLTNTLSVGTCATALIRDAIRQNPDIAMA
;
A
#
# COMPACT_ATOMS: atom_id res chain seq x y z
N MET A 1 1.34 0.72 22.01
CA MET A 1 1.04 1.54 20.82
C MET A 1 1.97 2.74 20.82
N ALA A 2 2.36 3.24 19.64
CA ALA A 2 3.11 4.49 19.55
C ALA A 2 2.18 5.67 19.88
N ARG A 3 2.73 6.70 20.55
CA ARG A 3 1.98 7.93 20.82
C ARG A 3 1.72 8.69 19.52
N THR A 4 0.55 9.30 19.42
CA THR A 4 0.16 10.19 18.31
C THR A 4 0.15 11.65 18.78
N VAL A 5 -0.05 12.60 17.86
CA VAL A 5 -0.16 14.02 18.21
C VAL A 5 -1.36 14.33 19.11
N ALA A 6 -2.41 13.51 19.04
CA ALA A 6 -3.60 13.66 19.88
C ALA A 6 -3.30 13.43 21.36
N ASP A 7 -2.32 12.57 21.69
CA ASP A 7 -1.89 12.33 23.08
C ASP A 7 -1.23 13.58 23.70
N PHE A 8 -0.90 14.59 22.88
CA PHE A 8 -0.38 15.88 23.30
C PHE A 8 -1.41 17.02 23.19
N GLY A 9 -2.69 16.69 22.95
CA GLY A 9 -3.77 17.68 22.80
C GLY A 9 -3.75 18.44 21.48
N LEU A 10 -3.00 17.98 20.47
CA LEU A 10 -2.95 18.58 19.15
C LEU A 10 -3.99 17.93 18.21
N THR A 11 -4.81 18.76 17.59
CA THR A 11 -5.84 18.34 16.63
C THR A 11 -5.60 18.95 15.26
N CYS A 12 -5.79 18.16 14.19
CA CYS A 12 -5.68 18.62 12.81
C CYS A 12 -7.06 18.63 12.14
N GLY A 13 -7.56 19.81 11.76
CA GLY A 13 -8.90 19.95 11.18
C GLY A 13 -10.01 19.92 12.23
N THR A 14 -11.25 19.78 11.76
CA THR A 14 -12.47 19.88 12.60
C THR A 14 -13.30 18.59 12.66
N LEU A 15 -12.96 17.57 11.87
CA LEU A 15 -13.69 16.31 11.84
C LEU A 15 -13.17 15.34 12.91
N PRO A 16 -14.06 14.50 13.50
CA PRO A 16 -13.63 13.48 14.45
C PRO A 16 -12.82 12.37 13.76
N THR A 17 -11.87 11.78 14.49
CA THR A 17 -11.10 10.62 14.03
C THR A 17 -11.87 9.33 14.23
N GLY A 18 -11.50 8.27 13.51
CA GLY A 18 -11.93 6.91 13.83
C GLY A 18 -11.32 6.41 15.15
N THR A 19 -11.72 5.20 15.57
CA THR A 19 -11.33 4.60 16.85
C THR A 19 -9.81 4.42 16.97
N HIS A 20 -9.14 4.08 15.88
CA HIS A 20 -7.70 3.85 15.86
C HIS A 20 -6.91 5.08 15.39
N ASN A 21 -7.59 6.13 14.92
CA ASN A 21 -6.98 7.29 14.26
C ASN A 21 -5.98 6.85 13.17
N ALA A 22 -6.38 5.88 12.35
CA ALA A 22 -5.53 5.22 11.38
C ALA A 22 -6.31 4.79 10.13
N ILE A 23 -5.60 4.51 9.02
CA ILE A 23 -6.23 4.06 7.76
C ILE A 23 -7.03 2.76 7.93
N THR A 24 -6.70 1.93 8.92
CA THR A 24 -7.41 0.69 9.25
C THR A 24 -8.76 0.92 9.91
N ASP A 25 -9.13 2.16 10.24
CA ASP A 25 -10.52 2.50 10.61
C ASP A 25 -11.47 2.33 9.42
N VAL A 26 -10.96 2.29 8.18
CA VAL A 26 -11.74 1.89 7.00
C VAL A 26 -11.93 0.36 7.02
N PRO A 27 -13.17 -0.15 7.09
CA PRO A 27 -13.41 -1.58 7.23
C PRO A 27 -12.78 -2.42 6.12
N GLY A 28 -12.06 -3.47 6.52
CA GLY A 28 -11.39 -4.40 5.60
C GLY A 28 -9.96 -4.01 5.24
N VAL A 29 -9.59 -2.73 5.34
CA VAL A 29 -8.22 -2.27 5.09
C VAL A 29 -7.27 -2.87 6.12
N ARG A 30 -6.13 -3.39 5.65
CA ARG A 30 -5.07 -3.96 6.51
C ARG A 30 -3.73 -3.34 6.16
N VAL A 31 -2.88 -3.17 7.17
CA VAL A 31 -1.51 -2.68 7.02
C VAL A 31 -0.55 -3.67 7.67
N GLY A 32 0.55 -3.97 6.99
CA GLY A 32 1.63 -4.79 7.50
C GLY A 32 2.99 -4.15 7.25
N HIS A 33 3.95 -4.42 8.13
CA HIS A 33 5.31 -3.88 8.04
C HIS A 33 6.34 -5.00 8.11
N CYS A 34 7.41 -4.86 7.31
CA CYS A 34 8.65 -5.61 7.45
C CYS A 34 9.77 -4.59 7.62
N THR A 35 10.38 -4.56 8.81
CA THR A 35 11.47 -3.65 9.15
C THR A 35 12.78 -4.42 9.15
N LEU A 36 13.75 -3.96 8.37
CA LEU A 36 15.10 -4.47 8.35
C LEU A 36 16.02 -3.45 9.00
N ARG A 37 16.52 -3.80 10.19
CA ARG A 37 17.46 -3.02 10.97
C ARG A 37 18.61 -3.90 11.41
N ASP A 38 19.73 -3.80 10.71
CA ASP A 38 20.94 -4.60 10.95
C ASP A 38 22.19 -3.82 10.55
N GLY A 39 23.00 -3.41 11.53
CA GLY A 39 24.12 -2.49 11.32
C GLY A 39 23.67 -1.20 10.61
N ASP A 40 24.26 -0.94 9.45
CA ASP A 40 23.94 0.23 8.60
C ASP A 40 22.66 0.04 7.77
N ILE A 41 22.08 -1.16 7.74
CA ILE A 41 20.83 -1.43 7.03
C ILE A 41 19.68 -0.86 7.86
N ASN A 42 19.00 0.15 7.31
CA ASN A 42 17.77 0.73 7.87
C ASN A 42 16.74 0.90 6.76
N THR A 43 16.01 -0.16 6.46
CA THR A 43 15.05 -0.20 5.34
C THR A 43 13.84 -1.07 5.69
N GLY A 44 12.94 -1.24 4.73
CA GLY A 44 11.78 -2.09 4.92
C GLY A 44 10.76 -1.99 3.80
N VAL A 45 9.64 -2.67 4.03
CA VAL A 45 8.46 -2.62 3.18
C VAL A 45 7.22 -2.45 4.05
N THR A 46 6.31 -1.57 3.64
CA THR A 46 4.96 -1.49 4.18
C THR A 46 3.98 -1.96 3.12
N ALA A 47 3.07 -2.86 3.48
CA ALA A 47 2.00 -3.35 2.61
C ALA A 47 0.66 -2.81 3.10
N ILE A 48 -0.15 -2.30 2.17
CA ILE A 48 -1.52 -1.86 2.41
C ILE A 48 -2.43 -2.71 1.52
N LEU A 49 -3.35 -3.45 2.14
CA LEU A 49 -4.36 -4.25 1.46
C LEU A 49 -5.69 -3.50 1.52
N PRO A 50 -6.31 -3.14 0.39
CA PRO A 50 -7.63 -2.52 0.37
C PRO A 50 -8.73 -3.36 1.03
N HIS A 51 -8.62 -4.69 0.95
CA HIS A 51 -9.45 -5.64 1.71
C HIS A 51 -8.74 -7.00 1.87
N GLY A 52 -9.24 -7.86 2.76
CA GLY A 52 -8.66 -9.19 3.05
C GLY A 52 -8.98 -10.30 2.04
N GLY A 53 -9.34 -9.96 0.82
CA GLY A 53 -9.77 -10.90 -0.23
C GLY A 53 -8.82 -10.91 -1.42
N ASN A 54 -9.14 -11.67 -2.46
CA ASN A 54 -8.34 -11.69 -3.69
C ASN A 54 -8.56 -10.39 -4.51
N LEU A 55 -7.57 -9.49 -4.48
CA LEU A 55 -7.63 -8.15 -5.11
C LEU A 55 -7.66 -8.21 -6.64
N PHE A 56 -7.09 -9.26 -7.24
CA PHE A 56 -7.13 -9.41 -8.70
C PHE A 56 -8.55 -9.70 -9.19
N ARG A 57 -9.29 -10.52 -8.43
CA ARG A 57 -10.69 -10.90 -8.73
C ARG A 57 -11.70 -9.88 -8.26
N LYS A 58 -11.42 -9.20 -7.13
CA LYS A 58 -12.28 -8.17 -6.53
C LYS A 58 -11.48 -6.89 -6.46
N LYS A 59 -11.49 -6.13 -7.54
CA LYS A 59 -10.75 -4.88 -7.68
C LYS A 59 -11.43 -3.77 -6.87
N VAL A 60 -10.65 -2.77 -6.47
CA VAL A 60 -11.17 -1.59 -5.77
C VAL A 60 -10.96 -0.36 -6.65
N THR A 61 -11.98 0.49 -6.77
CA THR A 61 -11.88 1.77 -7.46
C THR A 61 -10.76 2.61 -6.86
N ALA A 62 -9.91 3.17 -7.72
CA ALA A 62 -8.74 3.92 -7.30
C ALA A 62 -8.42 5.04 -8.29
N ALA A 63 -7.70 6.04 -7.80
CA ALA A 63 -7.15 7.12 -8.60
C ALA A 63 -5.76 7.48 -8.07
N SER A 64 -4.96 8.16 -8.89
CA SER A 64 -3.67 8.69 -8.48
C SER A 64 -3.46 10.08 -9.04
N HIS A 65 -2.68 10.89 -8.32
CA HIS A 65 -2.30 12.22 -8.74
C HIS A 65 -0.81 12.45 -8.45
N VAL A 66 -0.09 13.00 -9.42
CA VAL A 66 1.35 13.29 -9.31
C VAL A 66 1.53 14.79 -9.15
N ILE A 67 1.77 15.23 -7.91
CA ILE A 67 2.07 16.64 -7.61
C ILE A 67 3.47 17.00 -8.14
N ASN A 68 4.45 16.11 -7.95
CA ASN A 68 5.79 16.22 -8.52
C ASN A 68 6.32 14.84 -8.93
N GLY A 69 6.89 14.75 -10.12
CA GLY A 69 7.28 13.49 -10.76
C GLY A 69 8.63 12.90 -10.33
N PHE A 70 9.29 13.40 -9.28
CA PHE A 70 10.63 12.90 -8.90
C PHE A 70 10.62 11.53 -8.18
N GLY A 71 9.50 10.80 -8.20
CA GLY A 71 9.34 9.45 -7.66
C GLY A 71 9.52 8.33 -8.69
N LYS A 72 9.73 7.09 -8.22
CA LYS A 72 9.93 5.90 -9.07
C LYS A 72 8.77 4.93 -8.79
N THR A 73 7.57 5.28 -9.23
CA THR A 73 6.37 4.47 -8.99
C THR A 73 6.16 3.43 -10.10
N ILE A 74 5.50 2.32 -9.77
CA ILE A 74 5.09 1.28 -10.73
C ILE A 74 3.57 1.08 -10.60
N GLY A 75 2.88 0.95 -11.74
CA GLY A 75 1.44 0.63 -11.79
C GLY A 75 0.49 1.82 -11.99
N LEU A 76 0.96 3.06 -11.87
CA LEU A 76 0.07 4.24 -11.94
C LEU A 76 -0.63 4.41 -13.29
N MET A 77 0.01 4.06 -14.40
CA MET A 77 -0.59 4.15 -15.74
C MET A 77 -1.87 3.31 -15.84
N GLN A 78 -1.86 2.07 -15.32
CA GLN A 78 -3.04 1.20 -15.33
C GLN A 78 -4.13 1.72 -14.38
N VAL A 79 -3.74 2.28 -13.23
CA VAL A 79 -4.71 2.92 -12.32
C VAL A 79 -5.40 4.11 -13.00
N GLN A 80 -4.66 4.90 -13.79
CA GLN A 80 -5.21 6.02 -14.54
C GLN A 80 -6.14 5.58 -15.66
N GLU A 81 -5.80 4.50 -16.36
CA GLU A 81 -6.60 3.96 -17.46
C GLU A 81 -7.87 3.25 -16.98
N LEU A 82 -7.75 2.36 -16.00
CA LEU A 82 -8.83 1.46 -15.57
C LEU A 82 -9.56 1.94 -14.31
N GLY A 83 -9.04 2.95 -13.63
CA GLY A 83 -9.64 3.49 -12.40
C GLY A 83 -9.69 2.48 -11.26
N ALA A 84 -8.77 1.52 -11.22
CA ALA A 84 -8.80 0.41 -10.27
C ALA A 84 -7.41 -0.06 -9.81
N ILE A 85 -7.34 -0.53 -8.57
CA ILE A 85 -6.21 -1.28 -8.03
C ILE A 85 -6.61 -2.77 -7.92
N GLU A 86 -5.69 -3.64 -8.31
CA GLU A 86 -5.87 -5.10 -8.35
C GLU A 86 -4.81 -5.88 -7.57
N THR A 87 -3.97 -5.18 -6.81
CA THR A 87 -2.88 -5.72 -5.99
C THR A 87 -2.80 -4.99 -4.65
N PRO A 88 -2.09 -5.55 -3.65
CA PRO A 88 -1.69 -4.75 -2.48
C PRO A 88 -0.81 -3.57 -2.91
N VAL A 89 -0.89 -2.45 -2.17
CA VAL A 89 0.01 -1.31 -2.36
C VAL A 89 1.25 -1.53 -1.51
N LEU A 90 2.43 -1.57 -2.12
CA LEU A 90 3.71 -1.67 -1.41
C LEU A 90 4.46 -0.33 -1.41
N LEU A 91 4.97 0.04 -0.24
CA LEU A 91 5.83 1.20 -0.01
C LEU A 91 7.21 0.71 0.43
N THR A 92 8.26 1.18 -0.23
CA THR A 92 9.65 0.83 0.09
C THR A 92 10.61 1.96 -0.33
N ASN A 93 11.92 1.77 -0.17
CA ASN A 93 12.94 2.70 -0.64
C ASN A 93 13.04 2.70 -2.19
N THR A 94 13.57 3.79 -2.75
CA THR A 94 13.61 4.03 -4.21
C THR A 94 14.24 2.89 -5.01
N LEU A 95 15.31 2.28 -4.50
CA LEU A 95 16.06 1.25 -5.22
C LEU A 95 15.45 -0.15 -5.09
N SER A 96 14.50 -0.35 -4.17
CA SER A 96 13.83 -1.63 -3.94
C SER A 96 12.46 -1.75 -4.62
N VAL A 97 12.04 -0.73 -5.38
CA VAL A 97 10.75 -0.72 -6.09
C VAL A 97 10.62 -1.92 -7.05
N GLY A 98 11.67 -2.22 -7.83
CA GLY A 98 11.66 -3.37 -8.75
C GLY A 98 11.51 -4.72 -8.03
N THR A 99 12.13 -4.86 -6.86
CA THR A 99 12.00 -6.05 -6.00
C THR A 99 10.56 -6.20 -5.49
N CYS A 100 9.93 -5.11 -5.03
CA CYS A 100 8.53 -5.11 -4.61
C CYS A 100 7.58 -5.48 -5.76
N ALA A 101 7.79 -4.93 -6.96
CA ALA A 101 7.00 -5.28 -8.13
C ALA A 101 7.13 -6.77 -8.48
N THR A 102 8.35 -7.30 -8.49
CA THR A 102 8.60 -8.73 -8.72
C THR A 102 7.88 -9.60 -7.68
N ALA A 103 7.92 -9.20 -6.40
CA ALA A 103 7.23 -9.92 -5.33
C ALA A 103 5.70 -9.92 -5.53
N LEU A 104 5.10 -8.77 -5.89
CA LEU A 104 3.67 -8.67 -6.16
C LEU A 104 3.24 -9.49 -7.38
N ILE A 105 4.03 -9.49 -8.46
CA ILE A 105 3.73 -10.30 -9.67
C ILE A 105 3.73 -11.79 -9.30
N ARG A 106 4.75 -12.25 -8.58
CA ARG A 106 4.82 -13.65 -8.11
C ARG A 106 3.65 -14.02 -7.21
N ASP A 107 3.28 -13.12 -6.30
CA ASP A 107 2.15 -13.33 -5.40
C ASP A 107 0.81 -13.37 -6.15
N ALA A 108 0.61 -12.48 -7.13
CA ALA A 108 -0.57 -12.45 -7.98
C ALA A 108 -0.73 -13.75 -8.79
N ILE A 109 0.34 -14.24 -9.42
CA ILE A 109 0.36 -15.53 -10.13
C ILE A 109 0.08 -16.69 -9.17
N ARG A 110 0.71 -16.70 -7.99
CA ARG A 110 0.48 -17.74 -6.98
C ARG A 110 -0.99 -17.81 -6.53
N GLN A 111 -1.65 -16.66 -6.39
CA GLN A 111 -3.06 -16.58 -6.01
C GLN A 111 -4.02 -16.76 -7.19
N ASN A 112 -3.56 -16.55 -8.41
CA ASN A 112 -4.35 -16.60 -9.65
C ASN A 112 -3.51 -17.25 -10.77
N PRO A 113 -3.38 -18.59 -10.78
CA PRO A 113 -2.50 -19.28 -11.74
C PRO A 113 -2.84 -19.06 -13.21
N ASP A 114 -4.09 -18.71 -13.50
CA ASP A 114 -4.58 -18.37 -14.84
C ASP A 114 -3.98 -17.09 -15.41
N ILE A 115 -3.47 -16.16 -14.57
CA ILE A 115 -2.74 -14.97 -15.05
C ILE A 115 -1.54 -15.35 -15.92
N ALA A 116 -0.86 -16.44 -15.57
CA ALA A 116 0.35 -16.88 -16.26
C ALA A 116 0.07 -17.75 -17.50
N MET A 117 -1.20 -18.01 -17.82
CA MET A 117 -1.62 -18.85 -18.95
C MET A 117 -2.08 -18.03 -20.16
N ALA A 118 -2.09 -16.70 -20.06
CA ALA A 118 -2.44 -15.75 -21.12
C ALA A 118 -1.23 -15.33 -21.94
#